data_AF-A0A183SEM2-F1
#
_entry.id   AF-A0A183SEM2-F1
#
_cell.length_a   1.000
_cell.length_b   1.000
_cell.length_c   1.000
_cell.angle_alpha   90.00
_cell.angle_beta   90.00
_cell.angle_gamma   90.00
#
_symmetry.space_group_name_H-M   'P 1'
#
loop_
_entity.id
_entity.type
_entity.pdbx_description
1 polymer ?
#
loop_
_entity_poly.entity_id
_entity_poly.type
_entity_poly.pdbx_seq_one_letter_code
_entity_poly.pdbx_strand_id
1 'polypeptide(L)'
;LDMKRSNAINIGMKVLPPLGTINNALIKMDSSVINREGIEKLLQNMLPTEEEIDKILTAKRENENYQLGTAEEFLLTLSEVTNLKPRLELWLFKLDYESTESEIIEPLMDLKQAVLDLQKCKTLRYVLSVVLAMGNFLNGSASHGFNAEYLARLPEVKDVVHKQSLLYHVCNTVLEQFPDSTGMPVAFAPFLVQG
;
A
#
# COMPACT_ATOMS: atom_id res chain seq x y z
N LEU A 1 -26.59 23.38 24.55
CA LEU A 1 -26.06 23.40 23.15
C LEU A 1 -27.17 23.89 22.22
N ASP A 2 -26.89 24.26 20.96
CA ASP A 2 -27.98 24.41 20.00
C ASP A 2 -28.63 23.04 19.71
N MET A 3 -29.90 23.06 19.31
CA MET A 3 -30.68 21.84 19.13
C MET A 3 -30.11 20.91 18.05
N LYS A 4 -29.52 21.46 16.97
CA LYS A 4 -28.93 20.65 15.89
C LYS A 4 -27.68 19.93 16.38
N ARG A 5 -26.81 20.63 17.11
CA ARG A 5 -25.59 20.08 17.71
C ARG A 5 -25.88 19.02 18.75
N SER A 6 -26.81 19.29 19.67
CA SER A 6 -27.24 18.32 20.69
C SER A 6 -27.81 17.04 20.04
N ASN A 7 -28.64 17.17 19.01
CA ASN A 7 -29.20 16.03 18.27
C ASN A 7 -28.11 15.21 17.57
N ALA A 8 -27.12 15.86 16.94
CA ALA A 8 -26.03 15.17 16.26
C ALA A 8 -25.18 14.33 17.23
N ILE A 9 -24.84 14.90 18.40
CA ILE A 9 -24.12 14.18 19.46
C ILE A 9 -24.96 13.01 19.96
N ASN A 10 -26.23 13.22 20.31
CA ASN A 10 -27.11 12.17 20.79
C ASN A 10 -27.30 11.01 19.80
N ILE A 11 -27.40 11.30 18.50
CA ILE A 11 -27.47 10.26 17.45
C ILE A 11 -26.18 9.45 17.44
N GLY A 12 -25.03 10.12 17.52
CA GLY A 12 -23.78 9.41 17.40
C GLY A 12 -23.32 8.70 18.68
N MET A 13 -23.78 9.10 19.87
CA MET A 13 -23.60 8.31 21.09
C MET A 13 -24.24 6.91 20.98
N LYS A 14 -25.25 6.71 20.13
CA LYS A 14 -25.91 5.40 19.96
C LYS A 14 -24.99 4.32 19.40
N VAL A 15 -23.90 4.71 18.72
CA VAL A 15 -22.91 3.78 18.17
C VAL A 15 -21.61 3.76 18.96
N LEU A 16 -21.54 4.53 20.05
CA LEU A 16 -20.38 4.59 20.92
C LEU A 16 -20.65 3.81 22.22
N PRO A 17 -19.59 3.37 22.90
CA PRO A 17 -19.71 2.76 24.21
C PRO A 17 -20.32 3.72 25.24
N PRO A 18 -20.89 3.18 26.34
CA PRO A 18 -21.38 4.00 27.44
C PRO A 18 -20.32 4.97 27.99
N LEU A 19 -20.78 6.13 28.48
CA LEU A 19 -19.94 7.20 29.07
C LEU A 19 -18.94 6.68 30.11
N GLY A 20 -19.35 5.77 30.99
CA GLY A 20 -18.47 5.21 32.02
C GLY A 20 -17.29 4.39 31.48
N THR A 21 -17.39 3.91 30.24
CA THR A 21 -16.34 3.11 29.58
C THR A 21 -15.54 3.90 28.54
N ILE A 22 -16.14 4.94 27.93
CA ILE A 22 -15.53 5.65 26.80
C ILE A 22 -14.23 6.37 27.20
N ASN A 23 -14.17 7.02 28.36
CA ASN A 23 -12.96 7.74 28.79
C ASN A 23 -11.77 6.80 28.97
N ASN A 24 -11.98 5.65 29.62
CA ASN A 24 -10.92 4.66 29.78
C ASN A 24 -10.49 4.08 28.43
N ALA A 25 -11.42 3.80 27.53
CA ALA A 25 -11.12 3.30 26.19
C ALA A 25 -10.33 4.32 25.36
N LEU A 26 -10.68 5.61 25.44
CA LEU A 26 -9.95 6.70 24.79
C LEU A 26 -8.53 6.83 25.33
N ILE A 27 -8.35 6.87 26.65
CA ILE A 27 -7.04 6.99 27.28
C ILE A 27 -6.14 5.80 26.91
N LYS A 28 -6.70 4.58 26.92
CA LYS A 28 -5.96 3.34 26.62
C LYS A 28 -5.85 3.03 25.13
N MET A 29 -6.55 3.76 24.25
CA MET A 29 -6.69 3.44 22.83
C MET A 29 -7.13 1.97 22.64
N ASP A 30 -8.20 1.57 23.34
CA ASP A 30 -8.69 0.19 23.40
C ASP A 30 -9.64 -0.14 22.24
N SER A 31 -9.11 -0.85 21.24
CA SER A 31 -9.82 -1.22 20.02
C SER A 31 -10.86 -2.33 20.21
N SER A 32 -10.92 -2.97 21.37
CA SER A 32 -12.00 -3.91 21.71
C SER A 32 -13.29 -3.18 22.11
N VAL A 33 -13.17 -1.90 22.52
CA VAL A 33 -14.27 -1.09 23.01
C VAL A 33 -14.71 -0.05 21.97
N ILE A 34 -13.77 0.64 21.33
CA ILE A 34 -14.07 1.61 20.25
C ILE A 34 -13.40 1.14 18.96
N ASN A 35 -14.21 0.91 17.93
CA ASN A 35 -13.74 0.52 16.60
C ASN A 35 -13.34 1.76 15.77
N ARG A 36 -12.76 1.54 14.57
CA ARG A 36 -12.32 2.61 13.65
C ARG A 36 -13.44 3.62 13.37
N GLU A 37 -14.64 3.16 13.04
CA GLU A 37 -15.79 4.02 12.75
C GLU A 37 -16.14 4.94 13.94
N GLY A 38 -16.06 4.41 15.17
CA GLY A 38 -16.26 5.20 16.38
C GLY A 38 -15.22 6.32 16.55
N ILE A 39 -13.95 6.03 16.27
CA ILE A 39 -12.85 7.00 16.33
C ILE A 39 -13.05 8.10 15.27
N GLU A 40 -13.37 7.73 14.03
CA GLU A 40 -13.65 8.67 12.94
C GLU A 40 -14.84 9.56 13.26
N LYS A 41 -15.92 8.99 13.82
CA LYS A 41 -17.10 9.73 14.21
C LYS A 41 -16.82 10.74 15.32
N LEU A 42 -16.00 10.36 16.30
CA LEU A 42 -15.53 11.27 17.35
C LEU A 42 -14.76 12.45 16.76
N LEU A 43 -13.79 12.17 15.87
CA LEU A 43 -12.97 13.18 15.21
C LEU A 43 -13.77 14.15 14.32
N GLN A 44 -14.68 13.62 13.51
CA GLN A 44 -15.39 14.43 12.52
C GLN A 44 -16.51 15.26 13.13
N ASN A 45 -17.21 14.72 14.12
CA ASN A 45 -18.53 15.24 14.50
C ASN A 45 -18.75 15.44 16.00
N MET A 46 -17.82 15.05 16.89
CA MET A 46 -18.10 15.07 18.33
C MET A 46 -17.00 15.68 19.21
N LEU A 47 -15.92 16.17 18.62
CA LEU A 47 -14.94 16.93 19.38
C LEU A 47 -15.63 18.13 20.05
N PRO A 48 -15.50 18.30 21.37
CA PRO A 48 -15.99 19.48 22.05
C PRO A 48 -15.15 20.70 21.64
N THR A 49 -15.81 21.84 21.44
CA THR A 49 -15.10 23.13 21.28
C THR A 49 -14.91 23.81 22.63
N GLU A 50 -13.90 24.66 22.76
CA GLU A 50 -13.65 25.42 24.00
C GLU A 50 -14.87 26.27 24.39
N GLU A 51 -15.55 26.89 23.41
CA GLU A 51 -16.78 27.64 23.65
C GLU A 51 -17.94 26.78 24.16
N GLU A 52 -18.09 25.56 23.65
CA GLU A 52 -19.11 24.62 24.12
C GLU A 52 -18.88 24.24 25.58
N ILE A 53 -17.62 23.93 25.93
CA ILE A 53 -17.23 23.56 27.29
C ILE A 53 -17.40 24.73 28.26
N ASP A 54 -16.96 25.94 27.90
CA ASP A 54 -17.10 27.12 28.76
C ASP A 54 -18.58 27.46 29.04
N LYS A 55 -19.45 27.36 28.03
CA LYS A 55 -20.90 27.54 28.21
C LYS A 55 -21.50 26.49 29.15
N ILE A 56 -21.13 25.22 29.00
CA ILE A 56 -21.60 24.13 29.86
C ILE A 56 -21.14 24.34 31.31
N LEU A 57 -19.88 24.69 31.52
CA LEU A 57 -19.32 24.95 32.85
C LEU A 57 -19.92 26.19 33.51
N THR A 58 -20.18 27.25 32.74
CA THR A 58 -20.80 28.47 33.26
C THR A 58 -22.24 28.22 33.69
N ALA A 59 -23.04 27.51 32.89
CA ALA A 59 -24.40 27.12 33.28
C ALA A 59 -24.43 26.30 34.58
N LYS A 60 -23.45 25.41 34.79
CA LYS A 60 -23.32 24.60 36.01
C LYS A 60 -22.88 25.43 37.23
N ARG A 61 -22.06 26.47 37.03
CA ARG A 61 -21.63 27.40 38.09
C ARG A 61 -22.75 28.35 38.53
N GLU A 62 -23.56 28.82 37.59
CA GLU A 62 -24.67 29.73 37.87
C GLU A 62 -25.82 29.04 38.62
N ASN A 63 -25.95 27.71 38.48
CA ASN A 63 -26.95 26.93 39.19
C ASN A 63 -26.42 25.53 39.52
N GLU A 64 -26.02 25.31 40.77
CA GLU A 64 -25.47 24.02 41.24
C GLU A 64 -26.44 22.84 41.08
N ASN A 65 -27.75 23.10 41.06
CA ASN A 65 -28.79 22.08 40.84
C ASN A 65 -29.16 21.88 39.36
N TYR A 66 -28.47 22.53 38.44
CA TYR A 66 -28.73 22.41 37.01
C TYR A 66 -28.30 21.03 36.49
N GLN A 67 -29.28 20.27 35.98
CA GLN A 67 -29.04 18.98 35.34
C GLN A 67 -28.68 19.20 33.87
N LEU A 68 -27.51 18.70 33.47
CA LEU A 68 -27.05 18.74 32.09
C LEU A 68 -27.83 17.72 31.25
N GLY A 69 -28.03 18.04 29.97
CA GLY A 69 -28.49 17.06 28.99
C GLY A 69 -27.42 16.01 28.72
N THR A 70 -27.81 14.86 28.18
CA THR A 70 -26.90 13.75 27.87
C THR A 70 -25.79 14.14 26.90
N ALA A 71 -26.07 15.02 25.94
CA ALA A 71 -25.07 15.53 25.00
C ALA A 71 -24.04 16.45 25.69
N GLU A 72 -24.50 17.32 26.58
CA GLU A 72 -23.64 18.20 27.39
C GLU A 72 -22.75 17.40 28.34
N GLU A 73 -23.30 16.38 29.03
CA GLU A 73 -22.51 15.46 29.88
C GLU A 73 -21.43 14.73 29.08
N PHE A 74 -21.78 14.29 27.86
CA PHE A 74 -20.83 13.62 26.97
C PHE A 74 -19.69 14.54 26.51
N LEU A 75 -19.99 15.78 26.10
CA LEU A 75 -18.94 16.73 25.73
C LEU A 75 -18.02 17.06 26.91
N LEU A 76 -18.59 17.22 28.11
CA LEU A 76 -17.79 17.46 29.32
C LEU A 76 -16.87 16.26 29.61
N THR A 77 -17.41 15.03 29.53
CA THR A 77 -16.64 13.79 29.71
C THR A 77 -15.48 13.69 28.71
N LEU A 78 -15.71 14.03 27.44
CA LEU A 78 -14.66 14.07 26.42
C LEU A 78 -13.61 15.16 26.69
N SER A 79 -14.01 16.31 27.24
CA SER A 79 -13.08 17.41 27.53
C SER A 79 -12.07 17.08 28.63
N GLU A 80 -12.38 16.11 29.50
CA GLU A 80 -11.45 15.60 30.52
C GLU A 80 -10.29 14.79 29.90
N VAL A 81 -10.46 14.29 28.67
CA VAL A 81 -9.43 13.55 27.96
C VAL A 81 -8.41 14.54 27.39
N THR A 82 -7.28 14.65 28.10
CA THR A 82 -6.12 15.41 27.62
C THR A 82 -5.71 15.03 26.20
N ASN A 83 -5.55 16.07 25.36
CA ASN A 83 -5.11 15.96 23.97
C ASN A 83 -6.00 15.01 23.14
N LEU A 84 -7.33 15.06 23.33
CA LEU A 84 -8.28 14.14 22.68
C LEU A 84 -8.10 14.04 21.16
N LYS A 85 -8.08 15.17 20.45
CA LYS A 85 -7.94 15.19 18.98
C LYS A 85 -6.66 14.49 18.48
N PRO A 86 -5.44 14.93 18.88
CA PRO A 86 -4.22 14.26 18.41
C PRO A 86 -4.11 12.82 18.91
N ARG A 87 -4.72 12.46 20.05
CA ARG A 87 -4.81 11.07 20.50
C ARG A 87 -5.65 10.21 19.56
N LEU A 88 -6.81 10.70 19.12
CA LEU A 88 -7.65 9.99 18.15
C LEU A 88 -6.97 9.87 16.79
N GLU A 89 -6.30 10.93 16.32
CA GLU A 89 -5.50 10.92 15.08
C GLU A 89 -4.36 9.90 15.15
N LEU A 90 -3.61 9.89 16.27
CA LEU A 90 -2.58 8.89 16.53
C LEU A 90 -3.15 7.47 16.58
N TRP A 91 -4.33 7.30 17.16
CA TRP A 91 -4.96 6.00 17.25
C TRP A 91 -5.36 5.47 15.87
N LEU A 92 -5.96 6.30 15.01
CA LEU A 92 -6.21 5.91 13.61
C LEU A 92 -4.91 5.53 12.90
N PHE A 93 -3.88 6.37 13.01
CA PHE A 93 -2.57 6.07 12.44
C PHE A 93 -2.02 4.72 12.92
N LYS A 94 -2.12 4.42 14.22
CA LYS A 94 -1.68 3.15 14.79
C LYS A 94 -2.44 1.95 14.21
N LEU A 95 -3.74 2.10 13.95
CA LEU A 95 -4.57 1.04 13.35
C LEU A 95 -4.21 0.75 11.89
N ASP A 96 -3.68 1.74 11.17
CA ASP A 96 -3.30 1.64 9.77
C ASP A 96 -1.82 1.31 9.56
N TYR A 97 -1.00 1.46 10.61
CA TYR A 97 0.46 1.39 10.52
C TYR A 97 0.97 0.09 9.88
N GLU A 98 0.58 -1.07 10.40
CA GLU A 98 1.09 -2.36 9.92
C GLU A 98 0.69 -2.65 8.46
N SER A 99 -0.54 -2.28 8.07
CA SER A 99 -1.00 -2.40 6.68
C SER A 99 -0.21 -1.47 5.77
N THR A 100 -0.08 -0.21 6.17
CA THR A 100 0.63 0.82 5.39
C THR A 100 2.11 0.46 5.23
N GLU A 101 2.74 -0.03 6.28
CA GLU A 101 4.12 -0.51 6.25
C GLU A 101 4.26 -1.70 5.28
N SER A 102 3.38 -2.69 5.37
CA SER A 102 3.43 -3.90 4.52
C SER A 102 3.21 -3.55 3.05
N GLU A 103 2.23 -2.68 2.75
CA GLU A 103 1.95 -2.19 1.38
C GLU A 103 3.15 -1.50 0.73
N ILE A 104 4.07 -0.95 1.51
CA ILE A 104 5.29 -0.31 1.02
C ILE A 104 6.45 -1.31 0.96
N ILE A 105 6.63 -2.13 2.00
CA ILE A 105 7.78 -3.03 2.12
C ILE A 105 7.70 -4.18 1.11
N GLU A 106 6.53 -4.78 0.91
CA GLU A 106 6.38 -5.95 0.04
C GLU A 106 6.82 -5.66 -1.40
N PRO A 107 6.33 -4.60 -2.09
CA PRO A 107 6.76 -4.30 -3.46
C PRO A 107 8.25 -3.96 -3.57
N LEU A 108 8.83 -3.33 -2.53
CA LEU A 108 10.26 -3.02 -2.50
C LEU A 108 11.12 -4.28 -2.37
N MET A 109 10.66 -5.24 -1.57
CA MET A 109 11.34 -6.52 -1.40
C MET A 109 11.23 -7.37 -2.67
N ASP A 110 10.06 -7.39 -3.32
CA ASP A 110 9.85 -8.06 -4.61
C ASP A 110 10.74 -7.45 -5.69
N LEU A 111 10.80 -6.12 -5.79
CA LEU A 111 11.67 -5.43 -6.74
C LEU A 111 13.14 -5.75 -6.49
N LYS A 112 13.58 -5.69 -5.23
CA LYS A 112 14.95 -6.03 -4.84
C LYS A 112 15.28 -7.47 -5.22
N GLN A 113 14.39 -8.40 -4.95
CA GLN A 113 14.57 -9.81 -5.27
C GLN A 113 14.63 -10.02 -6.79
N ALA A 114 13.72 -9.43 -7.54
CA ALA A 114 13.72 -9.48 -9.01
C ALA A 114 15.04 -8.95 -9.62
N VAL A 115 15.57 -7.84 -9.11
CA VAL A 115 16.87 -7.30 -9.55
C VAL A 115 18.01 -8.27 -9.24
N LEU A 116 18.04 -8.86 -8.04
CA LEU A 116 19.06 -9.83 -7.67
C LEU A 116 18.99 -11.09 -8.52
N ASP A 117 17.78 -11.56 -8.84
CA ASP A 117 17.57 -12.73 -9.68
C ASP A 117 18.00 -12.46 -11.12
N LEU A 118 17.66 -11.30 -11.69
CA LEU A 118 18.14 -10.86 -13.00
C LEU A 118 19.67 -10.78 -13.06
N GLN A 119 20.32 -10.22 -12.03
CA GLN A 119 21.78 -10.12 -11.94
C GLN A 119 22.46 -11.49 -11.86
N LYS A 120 21.86 -12.43 -11.13
CA LYS A 120 22.39 -13.79 -10.95
C LYS A 120 22.08 -14.70 -12.14
N CYS A 121 21.05 -14.38 -12.93
CA CYS A 121 20.60 -15.19 -14.06
C CYS A 121 21.71 -15.36 -15.10
N LYS A 122 22.31 -16.56 -15.14
CA LYS A 122 23.33 -16.92 -16.14
C LYS A 122 22.73 -17.00 -17.54
N THR A 123 21.54 -17.61 -17.65
CA THR A 123 20.83 -17.78 -18.92
C THR A 123 20.56 -16.44 -19.61
N LEU A 124 20.11 -15.41 -18.87
CA LEU A 124 19.91 -14.07 -19.43
C LEU A 124 21.21 -13.50 -19.99
N ARG A 125 22.33 -13.65 -19.28
CA ARG A 125 23.65 -13.20 -19.77
C ARG A 125 24.07 -13.91 -21.05
N TYR A 126 23.82 -15.21 -21.17
CA TYR A 126 24.11 -15.96 -22.40
C TYR A 126 23.25 -15.46 -23.57
N VAL A 127 21.95 -15.27 -23.36
CA VAL A 127 21.03 -14.70 -24.38
C VAL A 127 21.52 -13.34 -24.86
N LEU A 128 21.78 -12.41 -23.94
CA LEU A 128 22.25 -11.07 -24.29
C LEU A 128 23.58 -11.12 -25.07
N SER A 129 24.49 -12.03 -24.70
CA SER A 129 25.78 -12.20 -25.37
C SER A 129 25.61 -12.73 -26.79
N VAL A 130 24.75 -13.74 -27.00
CA VAL A 130 24.47 -14.31 -28.32
C VAL A 130 23.77 -13.29 -29.22
N VAL A 131 22.78 -12.57 -28.70
CA VAL A 131 22.09 -11.50 -29.45
C VAL A 131 23.08 -10.42 -29.88
N LEU A 132 23.97 -9.97 -28.99
CA LEU A 132 24.98 -8.98 -29.32
C LEU A 132 25.96 -9.49 -30.39
N ALA A 133 26.43 -10.73 -30.27
CA ALA A 133 27.35 -11.34 -31.22
C ALA A 133 26.72 -11.50 -32.61
N MET A 134 25.48 -12.03 -32.68
CA MET A 134 24.74 -12.16 -33.92
C MET A 134 24.42 -10.79 -34.54
N GLY A 135 23.98 -9.83 -33.73
CA GLY A 135 23.70 -8.47 -34.20
C GLY A 135 24.94 -7.78 -34.75
N ASN A 136 26.10 -7.92 -34.10
CA ASN A 136 27.36 -7.39 -34.59
C ASN A 136 27.79 -8.05 -35.91
N PHE A 137 27.65 -9.37 -36.02
CA PHE A 137 27.95 -10.09 -37.25
C PHE A 137 27.04 -9.66 -38.41
N LEU A 138 25.72 -9.62 -38.19
CA LEU A 138 24.74 -9.30 -39.23
C LEU A 138 24.84 -7.84 -39.70
N ASN A 139 25.16 -6.90 -38.80
CA ASN A 139 25.24 -5.48 -39.12
C ASN A 139 26.66 -5.01 -39.48
N GLY A 140 27.66 -5.88 -39.40
CA GLY A 140 29.08 -5.50 -39.59
C GLY A 140 29.56 -4.46 -38.58
N SER A 141 29.06 -4.52 -37.34
CA SER A 141 29.35 -3.55 -36.27
C SER A 141 30.23 -4.13 -35.16
N ALA A 142 30.84 -3.25 -34.35
CA ALA A 142 31.60 -3.60 -33.15
C ALA A 142 30.98 -2.93 -31.91
N SER A 143 29.66 -3.06 -31.76
CA SER A 143 28.92 -2.49 -30.63
C SER A 143 29.20 -3.27 -29.34
N HIS A 144 29.20 -2.58 -28.21
CA HIS A 144 29.43 -3.17 -26.88
C HIS A 144 28.13 -3.53 -26.15
N GLY A 145 26.98 -3.22 -26.74
CA GLY A 145 25.65 -3.46 -26.18
C GLY A 145 24.56 -3.04 -27.16
N PHE A 146 23.32 -3.24 -26.75
CA PHE A 146 22.13 -2.88 -27.52
C PHE A 146 21.01 -2.45 -26.57
N ASN A 147 20.00 -1.74 -27.07
CA ASN A 147 18.81 -1.40 -26.28
C ASN A 147 17.99 -2.68 -26.03
N ALA A 148 17.69 -2.97 -24.76
CA ALA A 148 16.94 -4.15 -24.34
C ALA A 148 15.56 -4.27 -25.02
N GLU A 149 14.93 -3.17 -25.44
CA GLU A 149 13.69 -3.17 -26.22
C GLU A 149 13.81 -3.98 -27.52
N TYR A 150 15.02 -4.12 -28.08
CA TYR A 150 15.26 -4.93 -29.27
C TYR A 150 14.96 -6.42 -29.05
N LEU A 151 14.99 -6.91 -27.79
CA LEU A 151 14.62 -8.29 -27.50
C LEU A 151 13.21 -8.63 -27.97
N ALA A 152 12.28 -7.66 -27.92
CA ALA A 152 10.91 -7.83 -28.42
C ALA A 152 10.83 -8.02 -29.94
N ARG A 153 11.87 -7.61 -30.68
CA ARG A 153 11.92 -7.68 -32.15
C ARG A 153 12.57 -8.97 -32.67
N LEU A 154 13.22 -9.76 -31.81
CA LEU A 154 13.87 -11.02 -32.22
C LEU A 154 12.92 -12.01 -32.92
N PRO A 155 11.63 -12.14 -32.55
CA PRO A 155 10.70 -13.01 -33.26
C PRO A 155 10.35 -12.54 -34.68
N GLU A 156 10.46 -11.23 -34.94
CA GLU A 156 10.04 -10.59 -36.19
C GLU A 156 11.07 -10.72 -37.30
N VAL A 157 12.36 -10.75 -36.93
CA VAL A 157 13.47 -10.89 -37.87
C VAL A 157 13.58 -12.36 -38.27
N LYS A 158 13.42 -12.68 -39.56
CA LYS A 158 13.45 -14.05 -40.07
C LYS A 158 14.61 -14.27 -41.02
N ASP A 159 15.17 -15.48 -40.99
CA ASP A 159 16.17 -15.88 -41.98
C ASP A 159 15.53 -16.05 -43.37
N VAL A 160 16.37 -15.96 -44.41
CA VAL A 160 15.90 -15.95 -45.80
C VAL A 160 15.60 -17.35 -46.35
N VAL A 161 16.18 -18.40 -45.75
CA VAL A 161 16.20 -19.78 -46.28
C VAL A 161 15.07 -20.62 -45.67
N HIS A 162 15.03 -20.73 -44.35
CA HIS A 162 14.11 -21.57 -43.58
C HIS A 162 12.99 -20.76 -42.92
N LYS A 163 13.00 -19.43 -43.03
CA LYS A 163 12.01 -18.50 -42.43
C LYS A 163 11.89 -18.61 -40.91
N GLN A 164 12.92 -19.13 -40.25
CA GLN A 164 13.01 -19.21 -38.80
C GLN A 164 13.39 -17.84 -38.22
N SER A 165 12.87 -17.53 -37.03
CA SER A 165 13.11 -16.23 -36.39
C SER A 165 14.55 -16.12 -35.84
N LEU A 166 15.04 -14.90 -35.65
CA LEU A 166 16.30 -14.65 -34.98
C LEU A 166 16.24 -15.14 -33.52
N LEU A 167 15.06 -15.06 -32.88
CA LEU A 167 14.83 -15.67 -31.58
C LEU A 167 15.11 -17.19 -31.59
N TYR A 168 14.63 -17.91 -32.61
CA TYR A 168 14.89 -19.34 -32.76
C TYR A 168 16.39 -19.64 -32.82
N HIS A 169 17.12 -18.90 -33.66
CA HIS A 169 18.58 -19.06 -33.80
C HIS A 169 19.33 -18.74 -32.50
N VAL A 170 18.91 -17.69 -31.79
CA VAL A 170 19.46 -17.33 -30.47
C VAL A 170 19.24 -18.46 -29.46
N CYS A 171 18.01 -18.97 -29.35
CA CYS A 171 17.68 -20.05 -28.43
C CYS A 171 18.51 -21.31 -28.70
N ASN A 172 18.58 -21.75 -29.96
CA ASN A 172 19.38 -22.93 -30.32
C ASN A 172 20.86 -22.73 -30.02
N THR A 173 21.41 -21.57 -30.37
CA THR A 173 22.83 -21.26 -30.12
C THR A 173 23.13 -21.26 -28.62
N VAL A 174 22.23 -20.73 -27.78
CA VAL A 174 22.40 -20.75 -26.33
C VAL A 174 22.34 -22.19 -25.80
N LEU A 175 21.40 -23.01 -26.26
CA LEU A 175 21.27 -24.40 -25.83
C LEU A 175 22.48 -25.26 -26.24
N GLU A 176 23.03 -25.02 -27.44
CA GLU A 176 24.20 -25.73 -27.95
C GLU A 176 25.49 -25.31 -27.24
N GLN A 177 25.71 -24.01 -27.03
CA GLN A 177 26.96 -23.49 -26.48
C GLN A 177 26.99 -23.42 -24.95
N PHE A 178 25.82 -23.33 -24.30
CA PHE A 178 25.69 -23.18 -22.85
C PHE A 178 24.68 -24.19 -22.29
N PRO A 179 25.02 -25.49 -22.20
CA PRO A 179 24.10 -26.53 -21.73
C PRO A 179 23.67 -26.36 -20.27
N ASP A 180 24.43 -25.60 -19.47
CA ASP A 180 24.07 -25.21 -18.09
C ASP A 180 22.98 -24.11 -18.03
N SER A 181 22.43 -23.70 -19.17
CA SER A 181 21.33 -22.72 -19.25
C SER A 181 20.02 -23.30 -18.71
N THR A 182 19.86 -23.26 -17.40
CA THR A 182 18.61 -23.66 -16.74
C THR A 182 17.45 -22.75 -17.14
N GLY A 183 16.30 -23.33 -17.50
CA GLY A 183 15.01 -22.62 -17.68
C GLY A 183 14.64 -22.19 -19.10
N MET A 184 15.55 -22.27 -20.07
CA MET A 184 15.26 -21.95 -21.49
C MET A 184 14.17 -22.84 -22.14
N PRO A 185 14.17 -24.17 -21.96
CA PRO A 185 13.22 -25.04 -22.66
C PRO A 185 11.75 -24.84 -22.23
N VAL A 186 11.49 -24.37 -21.01
CA VAL A 186 10.11 -24.28 -20.46
C VAL A 186 9.50 -22.90 -20.68
N ALA A 187 10.29 -21.82 -20.56
CA ALA A 187 9.80 -20.46 -20.78
C ALA A 187 9.63 -20.10 -22.26
N PHE A 188 10.41 -20.73 -23.14
CA PHE A 188 10.40 -20.45 -24.59
C PHE A 188 9.78 -21.55 -25.46
N ALA A 189 9.34 -22.66 -24.87
CA ALA A 189 8.65 -23.76 -25.58
C ALA A 189 7.52 -23.28 -26.51
N PRO A 190 6.66 -22.31 -26.13
CA PRO A 190 5.60 -21.83 -27.00
C PRO A 190 6.12 -21.13 -28.27
N PHE A 191 7.32 -20.53 -28.21
CA PHE A 191 7.94 -19.80 -29.32
C PHE A 191 8.78 -20.69 -30.24
N LEU A 192 9.17 -21.89 -29.78
CA LEU A 192 9.87 -22.89 -30.59
C LEU A 192 8.91 -23.77 -31.40
N VAL A 193 7.62 -23.84 -31.02
CA VAL A 193 6.62 -24.71 -31.66
C VAL A 193 5.76 -23.97 -32.71
N GLN A 194 5.84 -22.64 -32.79
CA GLN A 194 5.07 -21.82 -33.75
C GLN A 194 5.88 -21.23 -34.92
N GLY A 195 7.08 -21.77 -35.21
CA GLY A 195 7.97 -21.32 -36.29
C GLY A 195 7.90 -22.19 -37.54
#